data_AF-A0A9C9EPY0-F1
#
_entry.id   AF-A0A9C9EPY0-F1
#
_cell.length_a   1.000
_cell.length_b   1.000
_cell.length_c   1.000
_cell.angle_alpha   90.00
_cell.angle_beta   90.00
_cell.angle_gamma   90.00
#
_symmetry.space_group_name_H-M   'P 1'
#
loop_
_entity.id
_entity.type
_entity.pdbx_description
1 polymer ?
#
loop_
_entity_poly.entity_id
_entity_poly.type
_entity_poly.pdbx_seq_one_letter_code
_entity_poly.pdbx_strand_id
1 'polypeptide(L)'
;MNTGRQYFLKPDIDIILEKGDIKAISQVFDELHPADIAEVIELTDDKHLGLIVDVLSPEALKDVFEFLDEESEIKILSLLKRPQVREILDEMPSDERADLFEVMAEKDKKQYLPLMAKEDREDVL
;
A
#
# COMPACT_ATOMS: atom_id res chain seq x y z
N MET A 1 -27.04 -7.64 8.27
CA MET A 1 -27.25 -6.71 7.15
C MET A 1 -27.86 -5.42 7.70
N ASN A 2 -27.01 -4.41 7.90
CA ASN A 2 -27.30 -2.99 8.12
C ASN A 2 -25.92 -2.31 7.93
N THR A 3 -25.49 -2.12 6.68
CA THR A 3 -25.54 -0.84 5.94
C THR A 3 -24.64 0.23 6.57
N GLY A 4 -23.48 0.44 5.94
CA GLY A 4 -22.74 1.70 5.97
C GLY A 4 -22.10 2.08 7.29
N ARG A 5 -20.84 1.68 7.51
CA ARG A 5 -19.86 2.59 8.12
C ARG A 5 -19.50 3.68 7.08
N GLN A 6 -20.53 4.37 6.61
CA GLN A 6 -20.39 5.60 5.85
C GLN A 6 -19.93 6.64 6.88
N TYR A 7 -18.79 7.29 6.62
CA TYR A 7 -18.18 8.37 7.42
C TYR A 7 -17.32 7.95 8.62
N PHE A 8 -16.20 7.27 8.39
CA PHE A 8 -14.99 7.74 9.08
C PHE A 8 -14.53 8.96 8.29
N LEU A 9 -14.87 10.16 8.79
CA LEU A 9 -14.59 11.41 8.09
C LEU A 9 -13.07 11.51 7.93
N LYS A 10 -12.57 11.59 6.68
CA LYS A 10 -11.18 11.96 6.38
C LYS A 10 -10.60 13.03 7.34
N PRO A 11 -11.36 14.09 7.72
CA PRO A 11 -10.94 15.02 8.77
C PRO A 11 -10.40 14.40 10.06
N ASP A 12 -11.00 13.32 10.56
CA ASP A 12 -10.58 12.66 11.81
C ASP A 12 -9.25 11.93 11.60
N ILE A 13 -9.05 11.30 10.45
CA ILE A 13 -7.79 10.62 10.10
C ILE A 13 -6.67 11.64 9.91
N ASP A 14 -6.92 12.74 9.20
CA ASP A 14 -5.94 13.81 9.01
C ASP A 14 -5.48 14.39 10.36
N ILE A 15 -6.41 14.58 11.31
CA ILE A 15 -6.09 15.06 12.67
C ILE A 15 -5.21 14.05 13.43
N ILE A 16 -5.48 12.75 13.29
CA ILE A 16 -4.72 11.70 13.97
C ILE A 16 -3.32 11.58 13.33
N LEU A 17 -3.23 11.62 12.00
CA LEU A 17 -1.97 11.61 11.25
C LEU A 17 -1.09 12.82 11.59
N GLU A 18 -1.66 14.03 11.66
CA GLU A 18 -0.93 15.25 12.03
C GLU A 18 -0.42 15.21 13.49
N LYS A 19 -1.14 14.52 14.39
CA LYS A 19 -0.65 14.29 15.76
C LYS A 19 0.48 13.27 15.83
N GLY A 20 0.62 12.41 14.82
CA GLY A 20 1.63 11.35 14.76
C GLY A 20 1.50 10.30 15.87
N ASP A 21 0.30 10.13 16.45
CA ASP A 21 0.06 9.12 17.48
C ASP A 21 -0.11 7.75 16.83
N ILE A 22 1.02 7.07 16.61
CA ILE A 22 1.12 5.74 15.97
C ILE A 22 0.13 4.74 16.58
N LYS A 23 -0.05 4.78 17.91
CA LYS A 23 -0.95 3.85 18.59
C LYS A 23 -2.40 4.13 18.25
N ALA A 24 -2.80 5.40 18.24
CA ALA A 24 -4.15 5.79 17.84
C ALA A 24 -4.42 5.45 16.36
N ILE A 25 -3.45 5.69 15.47
CA ILE A 25 -3.55 5.34 14.04
C ILE A 25 -3.77 3.83 13.88
N SER A 26 -2.94 3.02 14.54
CA SER A 26 -3.04 1.55 14.50
C SER A 26 -4.41 1.06 14.94
N GLN A 27 -4.93 1.57 16.06
CA GLN A 27 -6.25 1.17 16.56
C GLN A 27 -7.39 1.54 15.61
N VAL A 28 -7.27 2.66 14.91
CA VAL A 28 -8.26 3.04 13.90
C VAL A 28 -8.17 2.09 12.71
N PHE A 29 -6.97 1.85 12.19
CA PHE A 29 -6.78 1.00 11.00
C PHE A 29 -7.16 -0.46 11.24
N ASP A 30 -6.97 -0.99 12.46
CA ASP A 30 -7.43 -2.32 12.86
C ASP A 30 -8.97 -2.50 12.74
N GLU A 31 -9.73 -1.40 12.76
CA GLU A 31 -11.19 -1.41 12.61
C GLU A 31 -11.70 -1.10 11.19
N LEU A 32 -10.81 -0.69 10.29
CA LEU A 32 -11.17 -0.31 8.92
C LEU A 32 -11.11 -1.51 7.96
N HIS A 33 -11.91 -1.45 6.90
CA HIS A 33 -11.75 -2.39 5.80
C HIS A 33 -10.51 -2.00 4.98
N PRO A 34 -9.77 -2.96 4.38
CA PRO A 34 -8.61 -2.63 3.55
C PRO A 34 -8.90 -1.60 2.45
N ALA A 35 -10.05 -1.70 1.77
CA ALA A 35 -10.53 -0.69 0.82
C ALA A 35 -10.66 0.74 1.39
N ASP A 36 -11.08 0.89 2.66
CA ASP A 36 -11.16 2.21 3.30
C ASP A 36 -9.75 2.77 3.58
N ILE A 37 -8.80 1.89 3.91
CA ILE A 37 -7.39 2.26 4.13
C ILE A 37 -6.74 2.65 2.79
N ALA A 38 -7.06 1.95 1.71
CA ALA A 38 -6.61 2.30 0.36
C ALA A 38 -7.08 3.72 -0.04
N GLU A 39 -8.37 4.03 0.16
CA GLU A 39 -8.90 5.38 -0.07
C GLU A 39 -8.15 6.44 0.78
N VAL A 40 -7.84 6.13 2.03
CA VAL A 40 -7.04 7.01 2.88
C VAL A 40 -5.64 7.22 2.30
N ILE A 41 -4.96 6.17 1.84
CA ILE A 41 -3.63 6.26 1.22
C ILE A 41 -3.68 7.16 -0.01
N GLU A 42 -4.62 6.93 -0.92
CA GLU A 42 -4.77 7.69 -2.17
C GLU A 42 -5.04 9.18 -1.94
N LEU A 43 -5.76 9.51 -0.87
CA LEU A 43 -6.10 10.88 -0.49
C LEU A 43 -5.09 11.55 0.45
N THR A 44 -4.06 10.82 0.90
CA THR A 44 -3.04 11.31 1.84
C THR A 44 -1.84 11.86 1.08
N ASP A 45 -1.27 12.95 1.59
CA ASP A 45 -0.05 13.54 1.03
C ASP A 45 1.20 12.71 1.39
N ASP A 46 2.23 12.80 0.54
CA ASP A 46 3.47 12.02 0.68
C ASP A 46 4.13 12.19 2.07
N LYS A 47 3.87 13.29 2.77
CA LYS A 47 4.36 13.58 4.12
C LYS A 47 3.91 12.52 5.14
N HIS A 48 2.68 12.04 5.07
CA HIS A 48 2.10 11.14 6.08
C HIS A 48 2.00 9.68 5.61
N LEU A 49 2.20 9.39 4.33
CA LEU A 49 2.20 8.01 3.81
C LEU A 49 3.20 7.10 4.54
N GLY A 50 4.39 7.63 4.89
CA GLY A 50 5.38 6.86 5.65
C GLY A 50 4.86 6.39 7.02
N LEU A 51 4.07 7.22 7.70
CA LEU A 51 3.47 6.86 9.00
C LEU A 51 2.40 5.78 8.84
N ILE A 52 1.61 5.86 7.77
CA ILE A 52 0.59 4.85 7.45
C ILE A 52 1.27 3.49 7.21
N VAL A 53 2.30 3.46 6.37
CA VAL A 53 3.04 2.24 6.04
C VAL A 53 3.74 1.63 7.27
N ASP A 54 4.29 2.46 8.16
CA ASP A 54 4.96 1.99 9.38
C ASP A 54 3.97 1.41 10.41
N VAL A 55 2.70 1.79 10.34
CA VAL A 55 1.64 1.33 11.26
C VAL A 55 1.03 0.00 10.81
N LEU A 56 0.88 -0.21 9.50
CA LEU A 56 0.24 -1.42 8.97
C LEU A 56 1.13 -2.64 9.17
N SER A 57 0.52 -3.77 9.57
CA SER A 57 1.23 -5.05 9.56
C SER A 57 1.50 -5.49 8.12
N PRO A 58 2.48 -6.38 7.88
CA PRO A 58 2.72 -6.94 6.55
C PRO A 58 1.47 -7.57 5.92
N GLU A 59 0.63 -8.24 6.70
CA GLU A 59 -0.62 -8.85 6.24
C GLU A 59 -1.65 -7.78 5.86
N ALA A 60 -1.88 -6.79 6.73
CA ALA A 60 -2.81 -5.70 6.42
C ALA A 60 -2.36 -4.90 5.19
N LEU A 61 -1.05 -4.73 5.01
CA LEU A 61 -0.50 -4.06 3.85
C LEU A 61 -0.83 -4.83 2.55
N LYS A 62 -0.69 -6.16 2.54
CA LYS A 62 -1.07 -6.98 1.37
C LYS A 62 -2.55 -6.85 1.05
N ASP A 63 -3.41 -6.96 2.06
CA ASP A 63 -4.86 -6.83 1.87
C ASP A 63 -5.24 -5.44 1.31
N VAL A 64 -4.49 -4.39 1.67
CA VAL A 64 -4.71 -3.02 1.18
C VAL A 64 -4.24 -2.86 -0.27
N PHE A 65 -3.15 -3.51 -0.67
CA PHE A 65 -2.63 -3.46 -2.05
C PHE A 65 -3.69 -3.90 -3.07
N GLU A 66 -4.53 -4.90 -2.75
CA GLU A 66 -5.63 -5.34 -3.63
C GLU A 66 -6.64 -4.24 -4.02
N PHE A 67 -6.63 -3.11 -3.31
CA PHE A 67 -7.56 -1.99 -3.53
C PHE A 67 -6.88 -0.70 -3.99
N LEU A 68 -5.55 -0.67 -4.11
CA LEU A 68 -4.82 0.53 -4.53
C LEU A 68 -4.76 0.63 -6.05
N ASP A 69 -4.75 1.86 -6.56
CA ASP A 69 -4.28 2.11 -7.93
C ASP A 69 -2.76 1.92 -8.08
N GLU A 70 -2.30 1.67 -9.30
CA GLU A 70 -0.90 1.33 -9.57
C GLU A 70 0.05 2.49 -9.22
N GLU A 71 -0.40 3.74 -9.34
CA GLU A 71 0.39 4.91 -8.93
C GLU A 71 0.65 4.91 -7.41
N SER A 72 -0.36 4.56 -6.61
CA SER A 72 -0.27 4.46 -5.16
C SER A 72 0.52 3.23 -4.73
N GLU A 73 0.39 2.09 -5.40
CA GLU A 73 1.24 0.92 -5.17
C GLU A 73 2.72 1.28 -5.34
N ILE A 74 3.09 1.94 -6.44
CA ILE A 74 4.48 2.37 -6.68
C ILE A 74 4.99 3.30 -5.57
N LYS A 75 4.15 4.25 -5.13
CA LYS A 75 4.49 5.13 -4.01
C LYS A 75 4.75 4.34 -2.73
N ILE A 76 3.86 3.42 -2.38
CA ILE A 76 4.00 2.62 -1.16
C ILE A 76 5.22 1.71 -1.25
N LEU A 77 5.49 1.05 -2.39
CA LEU A 77 6.70 0.26 -2.61
C LEU A 77 7.98 1.07 -2.37
N SER A 78 7.98 2.38 -2.68
CA SER A 78 9.14 3.26 -2.45
C SER A 78 9.42 3.56 -0.97
N LEU A 79 8.43 3.38 -0.10
CA LEU A 79 8.52 3.60 1.35
C LEU A 79 8.89 2.31 2.11
N LEU A 80 8.73 1.15 1.48
CA LEU A 80 8.96 -0.14 2.11
C LEU A 80 10.43 -0.57 2.12
N LYS A 81 10.77 -1.42 3.08
CA LYS A 81 12.06 -2.10 3.10
C LYS A 81 12.09 -3.20 2.03
N ARG A 82 13.27 -3.46 1.46
CA ARG A 82 13.46 -4.45 0.39
C ARG A 82 12.83 -5.83 0.66
N PRO A 83 12.85 -6.40 1.88
CA PRO A 83 12.18 -7.67 2.15
C PRO A 83 10.65 -7.60 1.98
N GLN A 84 10.03 -6.50 2.42
CA GLN A 84 8.58 -6.29 2.29
C GLN A 84 8.18 -6.09 0.83
N VAL A 85 8.95 -5.29 0.09
CA VAL A 85 8.75 -5.12 -1.36
C VAL A 85 8.79 -6.46 -2.08
N ARG A 86 9.79 -7.30 -1.77
CA ARG A 86 9.89 -8.62 -2.36
C ARG A 86 8.65 -9.47 -2.05
N GLU A 87 8.24 -9.51 -0.79
CA GLU A 87 7.11 -10.33 -0.36
C GLU A 87 5.80 -9.93 -1.06
N ILE A 88 5.54 -8.64 -1.19
CA ILE A 88 4.37 -8.11 -1.92
C ILE A 88 4.46 -8.48 -3.40
N LEU A 89 5.60 -8.22 -4.04
CA LEU A 89 5.74 -8.49 -5.47
C LEU A 89 5.70 -9.98 -5.81
N ASP A 90 6.31 -10.85 -5.00
CA ASP A 90 6.32 -12.30 -5.20
C ASP A 90 4.91 -12.91 -4.98
N GLU A 91 4.06 -12.30 -4.14
CA GLU A 91 2.68 -12.77 -3.88
C GLU A 91 1.62 -12.14 -4.79
N MET A 92 1.92 -11.02 -5.42
CA MET A 92 1.03 -10.35 -6.38
C MET A 92 0.71 -11.27 -7.56
N PRO A 93 -0.56 -11.38 -8.00
CA PRO A 93 -0.93 -12.09 -9.23
C PRO A 93 -0.10 -11.65 -10.43
N SER A 94 0.23 -12.60 -11.31
CA SER A 94 1.12 -12.36 -12.47
C SER A 94 0.61 -11.26 -13.41
N ASP A 95 -0.72 -11.19 -13.61
CA ASP A 95 -1.37 -10.17 -14.42
C ASP A 95 -1.35 -8.79 -13.78
N GLU A 96 -1.76 -8.68 -12.52
CA GLU A 96 -1.68 -7.41 -11.76
C GLU A 96 -0.24 -6.89 -11.69
N ARG A 97 0.72 -7.79 -11.50
CA ARG A 97 2.14 -7.47 -11.50
C ARG A 97 2.61 -6.97 -12.86
N ALA A 98 2.15 -7.56 -13.96
CA ALA A 98 2.45 -7.08 -15.30
C ALA A 98 1.91 -5.66 -15.53
N ASP A 99 0.67 -5.41 -15.12
CA ASP A 99 0.02 -4.10 -15.24
C ASP A 99 0.77 -3.03 -14.43
N LEU A 100 1.11 -3.33 -13.17
CA LEU A 100 1.92 -2.46 -12.31
C LEU A 100 3.28 -2.14 -12.93
N PHE A 101 3.98 -3.16 -13.45
CA PHE A 101 5.26 -2.93 -14.10
C PHE A 101 5.11 -2.17 -15.41
N GLU A 102 4.02 -2.29 -16.16
CA GLU A 102 3.82 -1.53 -17.40
C GLU A 102 3.88 -0.01 -17.14
N VAL A 103 3.23 0.46 -16.06
CA VAL A 103 3.16 1.88 -15.70
C VAL A 103 4.39 2.40 -14.95
N MET A 104 5.22 1.51 -14.39
CA MET A 104 6.44 1.90 -13.68
C MET A 104 7.46 2.59 -14.59
N ALA A 105 8.12 3.63 -14.07
CA ALA A 105 9.26 4.22 -14.72
C ALA A 105 10.45 3.24 -14.76
N GLU A 106 11.29 3.35 -15.79
CA GLU A 106 12.48 2.50 -15.98
C GLU A 106 13.43 2.45 -14.78
N LYS A 107 13.49 3.52 -13.97
CA LYS A 107 14.29 3.56 -12.75
C LYS A 107 13.73 2.59 -11.68
N ASP A 108 12.41 2.50 -11.56
CA ASP A 108 11.70 1.74 -10.53
C ASP A 108 11.70 0.26 -10.92
N LYS A 109 11.45 -0.05 -12.21
CA LYS A 109 11.66 -1.39 -12.78
C LYS A 109 13.05 -1.95 -12.44
N LYS A 110 14.11 -1.17 -12.70
CA LYS A 110 15.50 -1.56 -12.41
C LYS A 110 15.77 -1.76 -10.92
N GLN A 111 15.04 -1.07 -10.06
CA GLN A 111 15.14 -1.20 -8.61
C GLN A 111 14.44 -2.48 -8.11
N TYR A 112 13.26 -2.80 -8.66
CA TYR A 112 12.38 -3.85 -8.14
C TYR A 112 12.55 -5.21 -8.81
N LEU A 113 12.83 -5.28 -10.12
CA LEU A 113 13.10 -6.55 -10.83
C LEU A 113 14.14 -7.44 -10.12
N PRO A 114 15.27 -6.91 -9.59
CA PRO A 114 16.25 -7.74 -8.91
C PRO A 114 15.78 -8.33 -7.57
N LEU A 115 14.69 -7.80 -6.98
CA LEU A 115 14.14 -8.26 -5.71
C LEU A 115 13.25 -9.48 -5.86
N MET A 116 12.57 -9.59 -6.99
CA MET A 116 11.63 -10.67 -7.30
C MET A 116 12.34 -12.01 -7.47
N ALA A 117 11.63 -13.11 -7.22
CA ALA A 117 12.12 -14.44 -7.60
C ALA A 117 12.35 -14.52 -9.13
N LYS A 118 13.19 -15.46 -9.57
CA LYS A 118 13.54 -15.54 -11.00
C LYS A 118 12.32 -15.85 -11.88
N GLU A 119 11.46 -16.74 -11.38
CA GLU A 119 10.27 -17.25 -12.06
C GLU A 119 9.27 -16.11 -12.28
N ASP A 120 9.06 -15.31 -11.23
CA ASP A 120 8.19 -14.12 -11.22
C ASP A 120 8.62 -12.98 -12.14
N ARG A 121 9.91 -12.88 -12.47
CA ARG A 121 10.42 -11.86 -13.40
C ARG A 121 9.97 -12.11 -14.83
N GLU A 122 9.73 -13.37 -15.20
CA GLU A 122 9.32 -13.70 -16.57
C GLU A 122 7.93 -13.15 -16.90
N ASP A 123 7.12 -12.85 -15.88
CA ASP A 123 5.78 -12.28 -16.04
C ASP A 123 5.80 -10.82 -16.53
N VAL A 124 6.89 -10.10 -16.30
CA VAL A 124 6.99 -8.65 -16.50
C VAL A 124 8.08 -8.23 -17.50
N LEU A 125 8.74 -9.19 -18.15
CA LEU A 125 9.84 -9.00 -19.11
C LEU A 125 9.41 -9.24 -20.55
#